data_AF-A0AA41XWP1-F1
#
_entry.id   AF-A0AA41XWP1-F1
#
_cell.length_a   1.000
_cell.length_b   1.000
_cell.length_c   1.000
_cell.angle_alpha   90.00
_cell.angle_beta   90.00
_cell.angle_gamma   90.00
#
_symmetry.space_group_name_H-M   'P 1'
#
loop_
_entity.id
_entity.type
_entity.pdbx_description
1 polymer ?
#
loop_
_entity_poly.entity_id
_entity_poly.type
_entity_poly.pdbx_seq_one_letter_code
_entity_poly.pdbx_strand_id
1 'polypeptide(L)'
;MFSENKTAQMAGYLLLKRGGRMAYINLMKLLYLADREYLLTYGDSMTGERAVSMDNGPILSHSLKECVNAKLFRKLVKNYHDPMG
;
A
#
# COMPACT_ATOMS: atom_id res chain seq x y z
N MET A 1 0.14 -6.17 13.96
CA MET A 1 0.90 -4.92 14.20
C MET A 1 1.20 -4.29 12.85
N PHE A 2 1.15 -2.96 12.71
CA PHE A 2 1.40 -2.29 11.43
C PHE A 2 2.81 -2.59 10.88
N SER A 3 2.92 -2.84 9.58
CA SER A 3 4.18 -3.08 8.87
C SER A 3 4.35 -2.11 7.70
N GLU A 4 5.22 -1.12 7.88
CA GLU A 4 5.63 -0.18 6.83
C GLU A 4 6.21 -0.95 5.63
N ASN A 5 7.11 -1.91 5.87
CA ASN A 5 7.79 -2.67 4.81
C ASN A 5 6.82 -3.45 3.91
N LYS A 6 5.85 -4.17 4.48
CA LYS A 6 4.86 -4.93 3.69
C LYS A 6 3.98 -4.00 2.86
N THR A 7 3.48 -2.92 3.48
CA THR A 7 2.68 -1.89 2.80
C THR A 7 3.44 -1.28 1.63
N ALA A 8 4.72 -1.02 1.85
CA ALA A 8 5.61 -0.42 0.87
C ALA A 8 5.91 -1.39 -0.31
N GLN A 9 6.14 -2.68 -0.02
CA GLN A 9 6.29 -3.72 -1.04
C GLN A 9 5.03 -3.91 -1.88
N MET A 10 3.84 -3.92 -1.25
CA MET A 10 2.56 -3.97 -1.96
C MET A 10 2.41 -2.77 -2.90
N ALA A 11 2.72 -1.57 -2.41
CA ALA A 11 2.66 -0.36 -3.22
C ALA A 11 3.61 -0.41 -4.42
N GLY A 12 4.85 -0.85 -4.20
CA GLY A 12 5.84 -1.05 -5.27
C GLY A 12 5.36 -2.07 -6.32
N TYR A 13 4.84 -3.21 -5.88
CA TYR A 13 4.29 -4.24 -6.78
C TYR A 13 3.13 -3.71 -7.63
N LEU A 14 2.16 -3.02 -7.01
CA LEU A 14 1.00 -2.47 -7.71
C LEU A 14 1.40 -1.38 -8.71
N LEU A 15 2.36 -0.52 -8.36
CA LEU A 15 2.89 0.49 -9.26
C LEU A 15 3.64 -0.15 -10.43
N LEU A 16 4.48 -1.15 -10.17
CA LEU A 16 5.19 -1.89 -11.22
C LEU A 16 4.20 -2.53 -12.19
N LYS A 17 3.16 -3.21 -11.70
CA LYS A 17 2.10 -3.81 -12.53
C LYS A 17 1.34 -2.78 -13.37
N ARG A 18 1.27 -1.52 -12.94
CA ARG A 18 0.59 -0.45 -13.68
C ARG A 18 1.47 0.22 -14.76
N GLY A 19 2.79 0.08 -14.68
CA GLY A 19 3.76 0.82 -15.51
C GLY A 19 4.46 1.98 -14.78
N GLY A 20 4.56 1.92 -13.45
CA GLY A 20 5.40 2.78 -12.62
C GLY A 20 4.71 3.99 -11.98
N ARG A 21 3.52 4.39 -12.44
CA ARG A 21 2.77 5.53 -11.88
C ARG A 21 1.27 5.29 -11.86
N MET A 22 0.59 5.83 -10.86
CA MET A 22 -0.87 5.89 -10.81
C MET A 22 -1.37 7.04 -9.94
N ALA A 23 -2.64 7.41 -10.10
CA ALA A 23 -3.28 8.37 -9.21
C ALA A 23 -3.25 7.86 -7.77
N TYR A 24 -2.90 8.73 -6.83
CA TYR A 24 -2.71 8.40 -5.42
C TYR A 24 -3.91 7.65 -4.82
N ILE A 25 -5.13 8.14 -5.07
CA ILE A 25 -6.37 7.52 -4.58
C ILE A 25 -6.57 6.10 -5.10
N ASN A 26 -6.14 5.80 -6.34
CA ASN A 26 -6.25 4.46 -6.91
C ASN A 26 -5.28 3.50 -6.21
N LEU A 27 -4.06 3.96 -5.90
CA LEU A 27 -3.09 3.16 -5.14
C LEU A 27 -3.63 2.80 -3.75
N MET A 28 -4.21 3.78 -3.05
CA MET A 28 -4.80 3.54 -1.72
C MET A 28 -5.95 2.53 -1.77
N LYS A 29 -6.82 2.64 -2.76
CA LYS A 29 -7.94 1.71 -2.94
C LYS A 29 -7.44 0.29 -3.22
N LEU A 30 -6.42 0.14 -4.06
CA LEU A 30 -5.82 -1.17 -4.32
C LEU A 30 -5.14 -1.77 -3.08
N LEU A 31 -4.43 -0.96 -2.29
CA LEU A 31 -3.85 -1.41 -1.02
C LEU A 31 -4.94 -1.90 -0.05
N TYR A 32 -6.04 -1.15 0.08
CA TYR A 32 -7.19 -1.57 0.88
C TYR A 32 -7.79 -2.90 0.36
N LEU A 33 -8.03 -3.02 -0.94
CA LEU A 33 -8.62 -4.23 -1.52
C LEU A 33 -7.72 -5.45 -1.31
N ALA A 34 -6.40 -5.30 -1.48
CA ALA A 34 -5.44 -6.36 -1.26
C ALA A 34 -5.37 -6.78 0.22
N ASP A 35 -5.33 -5.82 1.14
CA ASP A 35 -5.31 -6.11 2.58
C ASP A 35 -6.62 -6.76 3.04
N ARG A 36 -7.77 -6.29 2.52
CA ARG A 36 -9.07 -6.88 2.79
C ARG A 36 -9.18 -8.30 2.27
N GLU A 37 -8.71 -8.56 1.06
CA GLU A 37 -8.74 -9.92 0.49
C GLU A 37 -7.88 -10.89 1.31
N TYR A 38 -6.69 -10.44 1.74
CA TYR A 38 -5.83 -11.22 2.62
C TYR A 38 -6.50 -11.47 3.98
N LEU A 39 -7.15 -10.46 4.55
CA LEU A 39 -7.92 -10.60 5.79
C LEU A 39 -9.05 -11.63 5.66
N LEU A 40 -9.81 -11.59 4.56
CA LEU A 40 -10.86 -12.56 4.30
C LEU A 40 -10.32 -13.98 4.10
N THR A 41 -9.14 -14.11 3.49
CA THR A 41 -8.54 -15.40 3.16
C THR A 41 -7.85 -16.05 4.36
N TYR A 42 -7.14 -15.25 5.18
CA TYR A 42 -6.23 -15.75 6.21
C TYR A 42 -6.61 -15.35 7.63
N GLY A 43 -7.64 -14.52 7.81
CA GLY A 43 -8.09 -14.06 9.13
C GLY A 43 -7.16 -13.03 9.81
N ASP A 44 -6.16 -12.51 9.10
CA ASP A 44 -5.24 -11.48 9.59
C ASP A 44 -4.99 -10.40 8.54
N SER A 45 -4.56 -9.20 8.94
CA SER A 45 -4.23 -8.11 8.02
C SER A 45 -2.78 -8.24 7.52
N MET A 46 -2.57 -8.07 6.21
CA MET A 46 -1.24 -8.12 5.61
C MET A 46 -0.38 -6.93 6.05
N THR A 47 -0.99 -5.76 6.07
CA THR A 47 -0.38 -4.47 6.44
C THR A 47 -0.43 -4.22 7.94
N GLY A 48 -1.41 -4.81 8.65
CA GLY A 48 -1.74 -4.45 10.03
C GLY A 48 -2.31 -3.04 10.18
N GLU A 49 -2.75 -2.41 9.08
CA GLU A 49 -3.38 -1.08 9.10
C GLU A 49 -4.86 -1.15 9.47
N ARG A 50 -5.38 -0.04 10.01
CA ARG A 50 -6.81 0.15 10.19
C ARG A 50 -7.41 0.74 8.92
N ALA A 51 -8.46 0.10 8.40
CA ALA A 51 -9.30 0.69 7.36
C ALA A 51 -10.23 1.78 7.93
N VAL A 52 -10.44 2.85 7.17
CA VAL A 52 -11.39 3.94 7.47
C VAL A 52 -12.30 4.18 6.28
N SER A 53 -13.56 4.52 6.53
CA SER A 53 -14.50 4.89 5.47
C SER A 53 -14.42 6.39 5.22
N MET A 54 -14.10 6.78 3.99
CA MET A 54 -14.13 8.17 3.52
C MET A 54 -15.30 8.38 2.56
N ASP A 55 -15.54 9.63 2.14
CA ASP A 55 -16.62 10.00 1.22
C ASP A 55 -16.62 9.19 -0.09
N ASN A 56 -15.43 8.79 -0.56
CA ASN A 56 -15.24 8.02 -1.79
C ASN A 56 -14.99 6.52 -1.56
N GLY A 57 -15.39 6.02 -0.39
CA GLY A 57 -15.25 4.62 0.02
C GLY A 57 -14.08 4.36 0.98
N PRO A 58 -13.87 3.09 1.36
CA PRO A 58 -12.88 2.71 2.34
C PRO A 58 -11.44 2.76 1.79
N ILE A 59 -10.52 3.19 2.65
CA ILE A 59 -9.07 3.20 2.42
C ILE A 59 -8.30 2.80 3.70
N LEU A 60 -7.00 2.51 3.60
CA LEU A 60 -6.13 2.31 4.77
C LEU A 60 -5.72 3.67 5.39
N SER A 61 -5.84 3.80 6.71
CA SER A 61 -5.78 5.09 7.42
C SER A 61 -4.38 5.70 7.58
N HIS A 62 -3.32 4.90 7.68
CA HIS A 62 -1.94 5.35 7.85
C HIS A 62 -1.25 5.60 6.51
N SER A 63 -1.59 4.80 5.49
CA SER A 63 -1.24 5.04 4.09
C SER A 63 -1.60 6.47 3.64
N LEU A 64 -2.64 7.08 4.22
CA LEU A 64 -3.05 8.47 3.95
C LEU A 64 -2.02 9.49 4.46
N LYS A 65 -1.37 9.21 5.59
CA LYS A 65 -0.42 10.14 6.23
C LYS A 65 1.00 10.04 5.67
N GLU A 66 1.44 8.84 5.30
CA GLU A 66 2.85 8.61 4.92
C GLU A 66 3.11 8.53 3.42
N CYS A 67 2.19 7.96 2.63
CA CYS A 67 2.36 7.92 1.17
C CYS A 67 2.21 9.31 0.53
N VAL A 68 1.40 10.22 1.11
CA VAL A 68 1.23 11.61 0.61
C VAL A 68 2.52 12.42 0.74
N ASN A 69 3.38 12.11 1.72
CA ASN A 69 4.53 12.95 2.04
C ASN A 69 5.79 12.63 1.22
N ALA A 70 5.68 11.81 0.16
CA ALA A 70 6.77 11.32 -0.69
C ALA A 70 7.93 10.59 0.04
N LYS A 71 7.95 10.57 1.39
CA LYS A 71 8.97 9.91 2.22
C LYS A 71 8.96 8.40 2.02
N LEU A 72 7.79 7.77 2.04
CA LEU A 72 7.69 6.32 1.84
C LEU A 72 8.13 5.93 0.42
N PHE A 73 7.66 6.64 -0.60
CA PHE A 73 8.06 6.39 -1.99
C PHE A 73 9.56 6.60 -2.21
N ARG A 74 10.15 7.65 -1.62
CA ARG A 74 11.58 7.94 -1.74
C ARG A 74 12.46 6.94 -0.97
N LYS A 75 11.95 6.38 0.14
CA LYS A 75 12.61 5.29 0.89
C LYS A 75 12.48 3.96 0.15
N LEU A 76 11.32 3.70 -0.46
CA LEU A 76 11.05 2.56 -1.31
C LEU A 76 11.97 2.51 -2.52
N VAL A 77 12.01 3.56 -3.34
CA VAL A 77 12.85 3.60 -4.55
C VAL A 77 14.34 3.46 -4.21
N LYS A 78 14.79 3.94 -3.05
CA LYS A 78 16.18 3.78 -2.60
C LYS A 78 16.52 2.35 -2.16
N ASN A 79 15.56 1.61 -1.62
CA ASN A 79 15.77 0.25 -1.11
C ASN A 79 15.32 -0.84 -2.09
N TYR A 80 14.51 -0.50 -3.10
CA TYR A 80 14.13 -1.36 -4.21
C TYR A 80 15.14 -1.17 -5.35
N HIS A 81 16.41 -1.50 -5.09
CA HIS A 81 17.27 -1.98 -6.16
C HIS A 81 16.80 -3.41 -6.43
N ASP A 82 16.35 -3.64 -7.67
CA ASP A 82 15.80 -4.89 -8.18
C ASP A 82 16.27 -6.17 -7.44
N PRO A 83 15.43 -6.81 -6.60
CA PRO A 83 15.75 -8.10 -6.01
C PRO A 83 15.49 -9.28 -6.96
N MET A 84 15.14 -9.03 -8.23
CA MET A 84 14.85 -10.03 -9.25
C MET A 84 15.76 -9.81 -10.49
N GLY A 85 17.07 -9.76 -10.23
CA GLY A 85 18.08 -10.25 -11.17
C GLY A 85 18.30 -11.74 -10.99
#